data_AF-A0A7Y6MGU0-F1
#
_entry.id   AF-A0A7Y6MGU0-F1
#
_cell.length_a   1.000
_cell.length_b   1.000
_cell.length_c   1.000
_cell.angle_alpha   90.00
_cell.angle_beta   90.00
_cell.angle_gamma   90.00
#
_symmetry.space_group_name_H-M   'P 1'
#
loop_
_entity.id
_entity.type
_entity.pdbx_description
1 polymer ?
#
loop_
_entity_poly.entity_id
_entity_poly.type
_entity_poly.pdbx_seq_one_letter_code
_entity_poly.pdbx_strand_id
1 'polypeptide(L)'
;MSISRNSLPAIVTLAIVLAFGLWGSALVTRVGYLAVPSALGLPYGLPGLRAVPLGETTWLVTLTDSVLALVLVVMVARARGGFWRTWGAFVLGAVVVNLLRAVVLSQIASADLGAYAGHLVGGLIAGLLWGIALGWLAGLAALPSRQRQPATAGIPSAG
;
A
#
# COMPACT_ATOMS: atom_id res chain seq x y z
N MET A 1 11.77 -20.53 -13.87
CA MET A 1 11.32 -19.20 -13.40
C MET A 1 10.61 -19.36 -12.08
N SER A 2 11.26 -19.03 -10.95
CA SER A 2 10.67 -19.25 -9.63
C SER A 2 9.76 -18.08 -9.23
N ILE A 3 8.45 -18.28 -9.37
CA ILE A 3 7.39 -17.38 -8.89
C ILE A 3 7.47 -17.17 -7.36
N SER A 4 8.12 -18.07 -6.61
CA SER A 4 8.14 -18.05 -5.15
C SER A 4 9.05 -17.00 -4.52
N ARG A 5 9.99 -16.39 -5.27
CA ARG A 5 10.96 -15.44 -4.68
C ARG A 5 10.48 -13.99 -4.65
N ASN A 6 9.57 -13.60 -5.56
CA ASN A 6 8.99 -12.26 -5.62
C ASN A 6 7.61 -12.16 -4.95
N SER A 7 7.08 -13.26 -4.43
CA SER A 7 5.76 -13.30 -3.79
C SER A 7 5.75 -12.64 -2.41
N LEU A 8 6.84 -12.70 -1.64
CA LEU A 8 6.86 -12.24 -0.25
C LEU A 8 6.65 -10.70 -0.12
N PRO A 9 7.33 -9.84 -0.89
CA PRO A 9 7.03 -8.40 -0.88
C PRO A 9 5.61 -8.06 -1.32
N ALA A 10 5.08 -8.80 -2.29
CA ALA A 10 3.72 -8.62 -2.77
C ALA A 10 2.70 -9.05 -1.71
N ILE A 11 2.94 -10.15 -0.99
CA ILE A 11 2.12 -10.62 0.13
C ILE A 11 2.15 -9.62 1.28
N VAL A 12 3.31 -9.09 1.64
CA VAL A 12 3.41 -8.05 2.68
C VAL A 12 2.66 -6.79 2.26
N THR A 13 2.80 -6.36 1.01
CA THR A 13 2.04 -5.22 0.48
C THR A 13 0.54 -5.48 0.49
N LEU A 14 0.12 -6.69 0.12
CA LEU A 14 -1.28 -7.11 0.18
C LEU A 14 -1.81 -7.09 1.63
N ALA A 15 -1.04 -7.58 2.58
CA ALA A 15 -1.38 -7.54 4.00
C ALA A 15 -1.51 -6.09 4.51
N ILE A 16 -0.64 -5.19 4.07
CA ILE A 16 -0.72 -3.76 4.40
C ILE A 16 -2.02 -3.16 3.86
N VAL A 17 -2.35 -3.35 2.58
CA VAL A 17 -3.57 -2.75 2.00
C VAL A 17 -4.86 -3.39 2.56
N LEU A 18 -4.81 -4.67 2.95
CA LEU A 18 -5.89 -5.32 3.69
C LEU A 18 -6.03 -4.73 5.10
N ALA A 19 -4.93 -4.49 5.80
CA ALA A 19 -4.95 -3.83 7.10
C ALA A 19 -5.53 -2.41 7.00
N PHE A 20 -5.18 -1.63 5.98
CA PHE A 20 -5.80 -0.33 5.74
C PHE A 20 -7.31 -0.43 5.44
N GLY A 21 -7.74 -1.46 4.70
CA GLY A 21 -9.16 -1.71 4.43
C GLY A 21 -9.97 -2.17 5.65
N LEU A 22 -9.35 -2.95 6.55
CA LEU A 22 -10.00 -3.55 7.72
C LEU A 22 -9.90 -2.68 9.00
N TRP A 23 -8.78 -1.99 9.21
CA TRP A 23 -8.49 -1.24 10.44
C TRP A 23 -8.59 0.28 10.27
N GLY A 24 -8.33 0.82 9.07
CA GLY A 24 -8.51 2.25 8.82
C GLY A 24 -9.96 2.70 9.11
N SER A 25 -10.91 1.79 8.89
CA SER A 25 -12.33 1.95 9.18
C SER A 25 -12.70 1.95 10.66
N ALA A 26 -12.08 1.09 11.47
CA ALA A 26 -12.34 1.00 12.91
C ALA A 26 -11.73 2.18 13.70
N LEU A 27 -10.59 2.72 13.24
CA LEU A 27 -9.93 3.86 13.88
C LEU A 27 -10.62 5.19 13.53
N VAL A 28 -11.02 5.41 12.28
CA VAL A 28 -11.72 6.64 11.85
C VAL A 28 -13.10 6.76 12.50
N THR A 29 -13.79 5.63 12.71
CA THR A 29 -15.12 5.62 13.36
C THR A 29 -15.06 5.78 14.89
N ARG A 30 -13.95 5.41 15.54
CA ARG A 30 -13.80 5.53 17.00
C ARG A 30 -13.09 6.80 17.45
N VAL A 31 -12.25 7.39 16.60
CA VAL A 31 -11.46 8.58 16.91
C VAL A 31 -11.84 9.68 15.91
N GLY A 32 -12.99 10.31 16.14
CA GLY A 32 -13.52 11.37 15.26
C GLY A 32 -12.55 12.54 15.03
N TYR A 33 -11.56 12.74 15.91
CA TYR A 33 -10.50 13.74 15.73
C TYR A 33 -9.54 13.41 14.58
N LEU A 34 -9.34 12.12 14.25
CA LEU A 34 -8.62 11.69 13.05
C LEU A 34 -9.47 11.85 11.78
N ALA A 35 -10.78 12.06 11.92
CA ALA A 35 -11.67 12.37 10.81
C ALA A 35 -11.68 13.87 10.43
N VAL A 36 -10.97 14.73 11.18
CA VAL A 36 -11.06 16.19 11.01
C VAL A 36 -10.46 16.68 9.67
N PRO A 37 -9.40 16.07 9.11
CA PRO A 37 -9.06 16.33 7.70
C PRO A 37 -9.89 15.55 6.66
N SER A 38 -10.68 14.53 7.04
CA SER A 38 -11.68 13.97 6.12
C SER A 38 -12.92 14.85 5.97
N ALA A 39 -13.16 15.81 6.87
CA ALA A 39 -14.05 16.94 6.61
C ALA A 39 -13.50 17.88 5.51
N LEU A 40 -12.20 17.78 5.19
CA LEU A 40 -11.52 18.48 4.10
C LEU A 40 -11.32 17.60 2.85
N GLY A 41 -11.86 16.38 2.80
CA GLY A 41 -11.78 15.47 1.64
C GLY A 41 -10.41 14.79 1.42
N LEU A 42 -9.47 14.91 2.37
CA LEU A 42 -8.09 14.47 2.18
C LEU A 42 -7.87 12.98 2.48
N PRO A 43 -7.13 12.24 1.63
CA PRO A 43 -6.85 10.82 1.86
C PRO A 43 -5.86 10.61 3.02
N TYR A 44 -6.31 9.99 4.11
CA TYR A 44 -5.52 9.81 5.35
C TYR A 44 -4.50 8.67 5.32
N GLY A 45 -4.33 7.99 4.20
CA GLY A 45 -3.65 6.71 4.17
C GLY A 45 -3.55 6.09 2.79
N LEU A 46 -2.86 4.96 2.73
CA LEU A 46 -2.83 4.13 1.54
C LEU A 46 -4.27 3.67 1.16
N PRO A 47 -4.56 3.51 -0.14
CA PRO A 47 -5.81 2.91 -0.56
C PRO A 47 -5.91 1.48 0.00
N GLY A 48 -7.04 1.20 0.65
CA GLY A 48 -7.29 -0.05 1.34
C GLY A 48 -8.20 -0.97 0.54
N LEU A 49 -7.92 -2.28 0.57
CA LEU A 49 -8.75 -3.29 -0.08
C LEU A 49 -9.96 -3.60 0.81
N ARG A 50 -11.18 -3.28 0.35
CA ARG A 50 -12.41 -3.53 1.10
C ARG A 50 -13.56 -3.98 0.19
N ALA A 51 -14.43 -4.83 0.72
CA ALA A 51 -15.53 -5.45 -0.04
C ALA A 51 -16.82 -4.62 -0.04
N VAL A 52 -17.02 -3.76 0.96
CA VAL A 52 -18.27 -3.03 1.16
C VAL A 52 -17.95 -1.55 1.45
N PRO A 53 -18.74 -0.59 0.92
CA PRO A 53 -18.66 0.81 1.33
C PRO A 53 -18.90 0.98 2.83
N LEU A 54 -18.27 1.98 3.41
CA LEU A 54 -18.31 2.24 4.86
C LEU A 54 -18.73 3.68 5.13
N GLY A 55 -19.63 3.87 6.09
CA GLY A 55 -20.18 5.18 6.43
C GLY A 55 -20.85 5.83 5.21
N GLU A 56 -20.46 7.07 4.90
CA GLU A 56 -20.98 7.86 3.77
C GLU A 56 -20.23 7.59 2.45
N THR A 57 -19.24 6.69 2.43
CA THR A 57 -18.47 6.42 1.20
C THR A 57 -19.30 5.68 0.16
N THR A 58 -19.22 6.11 -1.09
CA THR A 58 -19.97 5.48 -2.19
C THR A 58 -19.26 4.23 -2.72
N TRP A 59 -19.99 3.42 -3.50
CA TRP A 59 -19.42 2.29 -4.24
C TRP A 59 -18.28 2.72 -5.17
N LEU A 60 -18.38 3.91 -5.78
CA LEU A 60 -17.33 4.45 -6.64
C LEU A 60 -16.01 4.67 -5.89
N VAL A 61 -16.06 5.29 -4.71
CA VAL A 61 -14.88 5.50 -3.86
C VAL A 61 -14.29 4.15 -3.40
N THR A 62 -15.15 3.19 -3.09
CA THR A 62 -14.74 1.86 -2.65
C THR A 62 -14.07 1.04 -3.75
N LEU A 63 -14.63 1.04 -4.96
CA LEU A 63 -14.01 0.40 -6.12
C LEU A 63 -12.69 1.08 -6.49
N THR A 64 -12.64 2.41 -6.44
CA THR A 64 -11.42 3.19 -6.69
C THR A 64 -10.31 2.78 -5.71
N ASP A 65 -10.60 2.75 -4.41
CA ASP A 65 -9.63 2.35 -3.39
C ASP A 65 -9.16 0.91 -3.60
N SER A 66 -10.07 -0.02 -3.92
CA SER A 66 -9.70 -1.41 -4.17
C SER A 66 -8.82 -1.59 -5.42
N VAL A 67 -9.13 -0.90 -6.53
CA VAL A 67 -8.32 -0.93 -7.74
C VAL A 67 -6.93 -0.34 -7.48
N LEU A 68 -6.87 0.82 -6.81
CA LEU A 68 -5.59 1.48 -6.51
C LEU A 68 -4.74 0.67 -5.52
N ALA A 69 -5.35 0.00 -4.54
CA ALA A 69 -4.67 -0.95 -3.66
C ALA A 69 -4.02 -2.09 -4.47
N LEU A 70 -4.73 -2.66 -5.43
CA LEU A 70 -4.19 -3.70 -6.31
C LEU A 70 -3.07 -3.18 -7.22
N VAL A 71 -3.18 -1.95 -7.72
CA VAL A 71 -2.10 -1.32 -8.50
C VAL A 71 -0.82 -1.24 -7.68
N LEU A 72 -0.90 -0.81 -6.41
CA LEU A 72 0.26 -0.78 -5.52
C LEU A 72 0.89 -2.19 -5.35
N VAL A 73 0.06 -3.21 -5.09
CA VAL A 73 0.52 -4.60 -4.98
C VAL A 73 1.22 -5.06 -6.26
N VAL A 74 0.66 -4.76 -7.44
CA VAL A 74 1.24 -5.12 -8.73
C VAL A 74 2.58 -4.39 -8.96
N MET A 75 2.67 -3.10 -8.64
CA MET A 75 3.92 -2.34 -8.76
C MET A 75 5.04 -2.96 -7.92
N VAL A 76 4.74 -3.35 -6.68
CA VAL A 76 5.71 -4.02 -5.80
C VAL A 76 6.03 -5.43 -6.28
N ALA A 77 5.03 -6.21 -6.73
CA ALA A 77 5.24 -7.56 -7.26
C ALA A 77 6.14 -7.58 -8.51
N ARG A 78 6.00 -6.53 -9.35
CA ARG A 78 6.80 -6.32 -10.57
C ARG A 78 8.21 -5.79 -10.27
N ALA A 79 8.46 -5.26 -9.07
CA ALA A 79 9.79 -4.85 -8.66
C ALA A 79 10.69 -6.09 -8.59
N ARG A 80 11.60 -6.22 -9.56
CA ARG A 80 12.63 -7.26 -9.57
C ARG A 80 13.90 -6.68 -8.98
N GLY A 81 14.29 -7.13 -7.79
CA GLY A 81 15.51 -6.68 -7.13
C GLY A 81 15.50 -6.90 -5.62
N GLY A 82 16.59 -6.47 -4.97
CA GLY A 82 16.70 -6.47 -3.51
C GLY A 82 15.99 -5.28 -2.85
N PHE A 83 16.21 -5.14 -1.54
CA PHE A 83 15.59 -4.16 -0.65
C PHE A 83 15.28 -2.79 -1.29
N TRP A 84 16.28 -2.09 -1.82
CA TRP A 84 16.14 -0.71 -2.30
C TRP A 84 15.19 -0.57 -3.50
N ARG A 85 15.18 -1.55 -4.41
CA ARG A 85 14.28 -1.53 -5.57
C ARG A 85 12.83 -1.74 -5.15
N THR A 86 12.61 -2.65 -4.21
CA THR A 86 11.27 -2.94 -3.68
C THR A 86 10.75 -1.80 -2.82
N TRP A 87 11.61 -1.23 -1.98
CA TRP A 87 11.29 -0.05 -1.18
C TRP A 87 10.95 1.14 -2.08
N GLY A 88 11.78 1.42 -3.09
CA GLY A 88 11.52 2.50 -4.04
C GLY A 88 10.24 2.29 -4.85
N ALA A 89 9.96 1.05 -5.28
CA ALA A 89 8.71 0.73 -5.96
C ALA A 89 7.48 0.91 -5.05
N PHE A 90 7.59 0.59 -3.77
CA PHE A 90 6.53 0.82 -2.79
C PHE A 90 6.29 2.32 -2.57
N VAL A 91 7.35 3.11 -2.35
CA VAL A 91 7.24 4.56 -2.15
C VAL A 91 6.63 5.24 -3.38
N LEU A 92 7.16 4.93 -4.57
CA LEU A 92 6.64 5.47 -5.83
C LEU A 92 5.19 5.04 -6.06
N GLY A 93 4.88 3.77 -5.82
CA GLY A 93 3.52 3.26 -5.92
C GLY A 93 2.58 3.99 -4.96
N ALA A 94 2.97 4.17 -3.71
CA ALA A 94 2.19 4.86 -2.68
C ALA A 94 1.88 6.33 -3.06
N VAL A 95 2.84 7.02 -3.68
CA VAL A 95 2.63 8.37 -4.21
C VAL A 95 1.65 8.35 -5.39
N VAL A 96 1.91 7.50 -6.38
CA VAL A 96 1.07 7.42 -7.60
C VAL A 96 -0.38 7.09 -7.25
N VAL A 97 -0.61 6.08 -6.42
CA VAL A 97 -1.97 5.68 -6.07
C VAL A 97 -2.70 6.74 -5.23
N ASN A 98 -2.00 7.48 -4.36
CA ASN A 98 -2.63 8.56 -3.60
C ASN A 98 -2.90 9.81 -4.44
N LEU A 99 -2.06 10.11 -5.44
CA LEU A 99 -2.34 11.18 -6.40
C LEU A 99 -3.56 10.83 -7.26
N LEU A 100 -3.64 9.61 -7.78
CA LEU A 100 -4.81 9.15 -8.53
C LEU A 100 -6.08 9.18 -7.68
N ARG A 101 -5.98 8.77 -6.42
CA ARG A 101 -7.08 8.86 -5.45
C ARG A 101 -7.51 10.30 -5.22
N ALA A 102 -6.55 11.22 -5.03
CA ALA A 102 -6.82 12.65 -4.87
C ALA A 102 -7.54 13.25 -6.08
N VAL A 103 -7.16 12.86 -7.30
CA VAL A 103 -7.88 13.25 -8.52
C VAL A 103 -9.33 12.79 -8.45
N VAL A 104 -9.59 11.50 -8.20
CA VAL A 104 -10.97 10.99 -8.12
C VAL A 104 -11.79 11.70 -7.05
N LEU A 105 -11.23 11.89 -5.85
CA LEU A 105 -11.92 12.57 -4.74
C LEU A 105 -12.23 14.04 -5.09
N SER A 106 -11.32 14.74 -5.75
CA SER A 106 -11.54 16.11 -6.18
C SER A 106 -12.71 16.24 -7.17
N GLN A 107 -12.90 15.26 -8.06
CA GLN A 107 -14.01 15.25 -9.01
C GLN A 107 -15.33 14.97 -8.32
N ILE A 108 -15.35 14.03 -7.37
CA ILE A 108 -16.54 13.71 -6.58
C ILE A 108 -16.96 14.93 -5.73
N ALA A 109 -16.00 15.65 -5.17
CA ALA A 109 -16.26 16.84 -4.37
C ALA A 109 -16.60 18.08 -5.21
N SER A 110 -16.58 17.99 -6.55
CA SER A 110 -16.71 19.15 -7.45
C SER A 110 -15.76 20.31 -7.03
N ALA A 111 -14.52 19.95 -6.70
CA ALA A 111 -13.55 20.85 -6.12
C ALA A 111 -13.21 22.01 -7.08
N ASP A 112 -13.08 23.22 -6.53
CA ASP A 112 -12.49 24.35 -7.23
C ASP A 112 -10.98 24.14 -7.42
N LEU A 113 -10.31 25.04 -8.15
CA LEU A 113 -8.90 24.89 -8.48
C LEU A 113 -7.99 24.85 -7.24
N GLY A 114 -8.34 25.60 -6.19
CA GLY A 114 -7.61 25.64 -4.92
C GLY A 114 -7.77 24.34 -4.14
N ALA A 115 -9.00 23.85 -3.99
CA ALA A 115 -9.29 22.58 -3.35
C ALA A 115 -8.69 21.40 -4.13
N TYR A 116 -8.70 21.44 -5.46
CA TYR A 116 -8.02 20.44 -6.31
C TYR A 116 -6.52 20.37 -6.00
N ALA A 117 -5.84 21.53 -5.96
CA ALA A 117 -4.43 21.61 -5.60
C ALA A 117 -4.19 21.07 -4.17
N GLY A 118 -5.07 21.42 -3.22
CA GLY A 118 -5.04 20.89 -1.86
C GLY A 118 -5.13 19.36 -1.81
N HIS A 119 -6.03 18.75 -2.60
CA HIS A 119 -6.15 17.29 -2.70
C HIS A 119 -4.87 16.65 -3.24
N LEU A 120 -4.28 17.23 -4.29
CA LEU A 120 -3.03 16.71 -4.86
C LEU A 120 -1.87 16.79 -3.87
N VAL A 121 -1.72 17.93 -3.18
CA VAL A 121 -0.67 18.11 -2.17
C VAL A 121 -0.89 17.15 -1.01
N GLY A 122 -2.11 17.01 -0.51
CA GLY A 122 -2.43 16.06 0.55
C GLY A 122 -2.18 14.60 0.13
N GLY A 123 -2.56 14.23 -1.10
CA GLY A 123 -2.27 12.92 -1.67
C GLY A 123 -0.77 12.64 -1.80
N LEU A 124 0.00 13.63 -2.25
CA LEU A 124 1.47 13.53 -2.33
C LEU A 124 2.09 13.33 -0.94
N ILE A 125 1.74 14.18 0.02
CA ILE A 125 2.27 14.11 1.40
C ILE A 125 1.90 12.78 2.04
N ALA A 126 0.63 12.37 1.97
CA ALA A 126 0.18 11.09 2.51
C ALA A 126 0.90 9.91 1.84
N GLY A 127 1.04 9.94 0.52
CA GLY A 127 1.75 8.91 -0.23
C GLY A 127 3.22 8.81 0.15
N LEU A 128 3.91 9.93 0.34
CA LEU A 128 5.29 9.96 0.79
C LEU A 128 5.44 9.46 2.23
N LEU A 129 4.63 9.98 3.16
CA LEU A 129 4.69 9.60 4.57
C LEU A 129 4.48 8.10 4.75
N TRP A 130 3.39 7.57 4.19
CA TRP A 130 3.08 6.15 4.30
C TRP A 130 3.98 5.27 3.44
N GLY A 131 4.37 5.75 2.26
CA GLY A 131 5.32 5.09 1.38
C GLY A 131 6.66 4.87 2.09
N ILE A 132 7.21 5.92 2.70
CA ILE A 132 8.49 5.85 3.43
C ILE A 132 8.34 5.01 4.69
N ALA A 133 7.29 5.22 5.48
CA ALA A 133 7.10 4.51 6.75
C ALA A 133 6.92 3.00 6.55
N LEU A 134 6.06 2.58 5.60
CA LEU A 134 5.68 1.18 5.42
C LEU A 134 6.49 0.46 4.34
N GLY A 135 7.15 1.19 3.44
CA GLY A 135 7.99 0.63 2.39
C GLY A 135 9.13 -0.22 2.93
N TRP A 136 9.58 0.01 4.17
CA TRP A 136 10.58 -0.83 4.85
C TRP A 136 10.13 -2.27 4.98
N LEU A 137 8.85 -2.52 5.29
CA LEU A 137 8.32 -3.88 5.45
C LEU A 137 8.39 -4.65 4.13
N ALA A 138 7.98 -4.00 3.03
CA ALA A 138 8.07 -4.56 1.69
C ALA A 138 9.53 -4.72 1.23
N GLY A 139 10.40 -3.77 1.56
CA GLY A 139 11.84 -3.85 1.28
C GLY A 139 12.51 -5.00 2.01
N LEU A 140 12.27 -5.16 3.32
CA LEU A 140 12.82 -6.23 4.14
C LEU A 140 12.34 -7.60 3.66
N ALA A 141 11.10 -7.69 3.20
CA ALA A 141 10.53 -8.88 2.57
C ALA A 141 11.26 -9.31 1.28
N ALA A 142 11.99 -8.39 0.64
CA ALA A 142 12.78 -8.68 -0.56
C ALA A 142 14.22 -9.11 -0.25
N LEU A 143 14.62 -9.14 1.03
CA LEU A 143 15.94 -9.63 1.41
C LEU A 143 16.03 -11.14 1.16
N PRO A 144 17.16 -11.64 0.62
CA PRO A 144 17.36 -13.07 0.46
C PRO A 144 17.32 -13.77 1.82
N SER A 145 16.34 -14.65 2.02
CA SER A 145 16.34 -15.55 3.17
C SER A 145 17.56 -16.45 3.04
N ARG A 146 18.53 -16.31 3.95
CA ARG A 146 19.61 -17.31 4.12
C ARG A 146 18.95 -18.59 4.63
N GLN A 147 18.35 -19.38 3.74
CA GLN A 147 17.98 -20.75 4.05
C GLN A 147 19.29 -21.46 4.41
N ARG A 148 19.46 -21.76 5.70
CA ARG A 148 20.49 -22.68 6.18
C ARG A 148 20.26 -23.98 5.42
N GLN A 149 21.14 -24.32 4.49
CA GLN A 149 21.19 -25.68 3.95
C GLN A 149 21.35 -26.61 5.17
N PRO A 150 20.50 -27.63 5.34
CA PRO A 150 20.83 -28.72 6.23
C PRO A 150 22.15 -29.25 5.71
N ALA A 151 23.21 -29.15 6.52
CA ALA A 151 24.45 -29.81 6.24
C ALA A 151 24.11 -31.29 6.08
N THR A 152 24.05 -31.74 4.84
CA THR A 152 24.08 -33.16 4.51
C THR A 152 25.49 -33.58 4.86
N ALA A 153 25.70 -33.82 6.16
CA ALA A 153 26.89 -34.46 6.69
C ALA A 153 26.98 -35.79 5.95
N GLY A 154 27.97 -35.87 5.06
CA GLY A 154 28.26 -37.08 4.32
C GLY A 154 28.39 -38.23 5.30
N ILE A 155 27.52 -39.22 5.16
CA ILE A 155 27.75 -40.53 5.76
C ILE A 155 28.91 -41.13 4.94
N PRO A 156 30.10 -41.35 5.51
CA PRO A 156 31.16 -42.05 4.81
C PRO A 156 30.66 -43.48 4.55
N SER A 157 30.72 -43.93 3.30
CA SER A 157 30.56 -45.34 2.96
C SER A 157 31.72 -46.10 3.60
N ALA A 158 31.46 -46.82 4.69
CA ALA A 158 32.37 -47.82 5.21
C ALA A 158 32.40 -48.99 4.23
N GLY A 159 33.57 -49.20 3.62
CA GLY A 159 33.95 -50.45 2.96
C GLY A 159 34.51 -51.45 3.96
#